data_AF-A0A539DRE2-F1
#
_entry.id   AF-A0A539DRE2-F1
#
_cell.length_a   1.000
_cell.length_b   1.000
_cell.length_c   1.000
_cell.angle_alpha   90.00
_cell.angle_beta   90.00
_cell.angle_gamma   90.00
#
_symmetry.space_group_name_H-M   'P 1'
#
loop_
_entity.id
_entity.type
_entity.pdbx_description
1 polymer ?
#
loop_
_entity_poly.entity_id
_entity_poly.type
_entity_poly.pdbx_seq_one_letter_code
_entity_poly.pdbx_strand_id
1 'polypeptide(L)'
;MNRAVSVLGAVTALSLPLVGCGGAESTPVTLTLVAYDSFPDGAADTTLNAALATFTADTGIAVKIVIAGDAGTMASKAVLTAGNPEGDVMWGIDNTLQSRVIDAGVFEPYESSQLDQLDADLTALVPGHELTPVDFGDVCV
;
A
#
# COMPACT_ATOMS: atom_id res chain seq x y z
N MET A 1 69.64 -29.61 45.46
CA MET A 1 70.24 -28.71 44.46
C MET A 1 69.38 -28.76 43.21
N ASN A 2 68.65 -27.66 42.97
CA ASN A 2 68.09 -27.18 41.68
C ASN A 2 67.04 -28.07 40.98
N ARG A 3 65.83 -27.64 40.61
CA ARG A 3 65.15 -26.33 40.54
C ARG A 3 63.63 -26.62 40.46
N ALA A 4 62.82 -25.88 41.23
CA ALA A 4 61.36 -25.85 41.09
C ALA A 4 60.97 -24.47 40.54
N VAL A 5 60.17 -24.44 39.46
CA VAL A 5 59.43 -23.26 38.99
C VAL A 5 58.09 -23.73 38.42
N SER A 6 57.02 -23.18 38.98
CA SER A 6 55.60 -23.37 38.67
C SER A 6 55.20 -22.65 37.36
N VAL A 7 54.20 -23.15 36.63
CA VAL A 7 53.12 -22.31 36.03
C VAL A 7 51.85 -23.15 35.91
N LEU A 8 50.80 -22.63 36.54
CA LEU A 8 49.40 -23.05 36.50
C LEU A 8 48.78 -22.58 35.16
N GLY A 9 48.22 -23.49 34.37
CA GLY A 9 47.58 -23.16 33.09
C GLY A 9 46.20 -23.79 32.98
N ALA A 10 45.18 -23.08 33.47
CA ALA A 10 43.78 -23.38 33.19
C ALA A 10 43.42 -22.76 31.83
N VAL A 11 42.96 -23.57 30.88
CA VAL A 11 42.32 -23.07 29.65
C VAL A 11 40.93 -23.70 29.56
N THR A 12 39.97 -22.80 29.74
CA THR A 12 38.52 -22.96 29.74
C THR A 12 37.98 -23.50 28.42
N ALA A 13 37.06 -24.46 28.52
CA ALA A 13 36.25 -24.94 27.40
C ALA A 13 35.43 -23.78 26.81
N LEU A 14 35.66 -23.51 25.53
CA LEU A 14 35.00 -22.46 24.76
C LEU A 14 33.60 -22.95 24.36
N SER A 15 32.57 -22.59 25.13
CA SER A 15 31.16 -22.79 24.77
C SER A 15 30.77 -21.85 23.63
N LEU A 16 30.41 -22.41 22.47
CA LEU A 16 29.77 -21.67 21.37
C LEU A 16 28.38 -21.20 21.82
N PRO A 17 28.06 -19.89 21.82
CA PRO A 17 26.67 -19.47 21.82
C PRO A 17 26.06 -19.80 20.46
N LEU A 18 24.95 -20.56 20.47
CA LEU A 18 24.06 -20.67 19.32
C LEU A 18 23.69 -19.25 18.88
N VAL A 19 24.13 -18.87 17.69
CA VAL A 19 23.64 -17.67 17.00
C VAL A 19 22.16 -17.89 16.72
N GLY A 20 21.33 -17.23 17.52
CA GLY A 20 19.89 -17.17 17.31
C GLY A 20 19.63 -16.54 15.95
N CYS A 21 18.85 -17.25 15.13
CA CYS A 21 18.29 -16.72 13.90
C CYS A 21 17.45 -15.50 14.29
N GLY A 22 17.95 -14.30 13.98
CA GLY A 22 17.16 -13.08 14.05
C GLY A 22 16.08 -13.17 12.99
N GLY A 23 14.91 -13.71 13.36
CA GLY A 23 13.69 -13.48 12.61
C GLY A 23 13.50 -11.99 12.56
N ALA A 24 13.57 -11.42 11.35
CA ALA A 24 13.15 -10.05 11.15
C ALA A 24 11.68 -9.99 11.57
N GLU A 25 11.40 -9.37 12.73
CA GLU A 25 10.03 -9.00 13.05
C GLU A 25 9.59 -8.00 11.98
N SER A 26 8.80 -8.49 11.02
CA SER A 26 8.18 -7.65 10.01
C SER A 26 7.28 -6.68 10.75
N THR A 27 7.66 -5.40 10.77
CA THR A 27 6.80 -4.37 11.34
C THR A 27 5.50 -4.38 10.56
N PRO A 28 4.33 -4.45 11.21
CA PRO A 28 3.05 -4.43 10.52
C PRO A 28 2.95 -3.19 9.62
N VAL A 29 2.67 -3.41 8.34
CA VAL A 29 2.48 -2.33 7.35
C VAL A 29 0.98 -2.03 7.25
N THR A 30 0.62 -0.76 7.31
CA THR A 30 -0.75 -0.31 7.09
C THR A 30 -0.79 0.60 5.87
N LEU A 31 -1.56 0.20 4.86
CA LEU A 31 -1.89 0.98 3.67
C LEU A 31 -3.10 1.88 3.97
N THR A 32 -3.00 3.16 3.67
CA THR A 32 -4.11 4.12 3.77
C THR A 32 -4.77 4.28 2.41
N LEU A 33 -6.00 3.79 2.30
CA LEU A 33 -6.87 3.92 1.13
C LEU A 33 -7.78 5.14 1.28
N VAL A 34 -7.56 6.18 0.47
CA VAL A 34 -8.44 7.33 0.37
C VAL A 34 -9.56 7.00 -0.61
N ALA A 35 -10.82 7.16 -0.18
CA ALA A 35 -11.96 6.86 -1.03
C ALA A 35 -13.08 7.91 -0.89
N TYR A 36 -13.93 7.96 -1.90
CA TYR A 36 -15.15 8.77 -1.90
C TYR A 36 -16.22 8.15 -0.99
N ASP A 37 -17.21 8.96 -0.61
CA ASP A 37 -18.21 8.64 0.43
C ASP A 37 -19.18 7.49 0.12
N SER A 38 -19.26 7.02 -1.13
CA SER A 38 -20.05 5.83 -1.46
C SER A 38 -19.24 4.53 -1.38
N PHE A 39 -17.94 4.61 -1.10
CA PHE A 39 -17.11 3.44 -0.83
C PHE A 39 -17.57 2.77 0.48
N PRO A 40 -17.78 1.45 0.52
CA PRO A 40 -18.22 0.76 1.72
C PRO A 40 -17.09 0.73 2.77
N ASP A 41 -17.15 1.56 3.81
CA ASP A 41 -16.13 1.60 4.86
C ASP A 41 -16.50 0.71 6.06
N GLY A 42 -15.76 -0.39 6.25
CA GLY A 42 -15.58 -1.10 7.54
C GLY A 42 -16.80 -1.73 8.24
N ALA A 43 -18.03 -1.45 7.82
CA ALA A 43 -19.26 -1.85 8.53
C ALA A 43 -20.26 -2.63 7.65
N ALA A 44 -20.13 -2.55 6.33
CA ALA A 44 -21.02 -3.24 5.41
C ALA A 44 -20.45 -4.60 4.98
N ASP A 45 -21.27 -5.65 5.01
CA ASP A 45 -20.94 -6.95 4.43
C ASP A 45 -21.06 -6.84 2.89
N THR A 46 -19.99 -6.35 2.26
CA THR A 46 -19.89 -6.18 0.82
C THR A 46 -18.79 -7.06 0.25
N THR A 47 -18.91 -7.41 -1.04
CA THR A 47 -17.87 -8.13 -1.77
C THR A 47 -16.54 -7.37 -1.78
N LEU A 48 -16.58 -6.04 -1.78
CA LEU A 48 -15.36 -5.22 -1.75
C LEU A 48 -14.65 -5.30 -0.40
N ASN A 49 -15.39 -5.28 0.71
CA ASN A 49 -14.80 -5.46 2.05
C ASN A 49 -14.23 -6.87 2.24
N ALA A 50 -14.89 -7.89 1.68
CA ALA A 50 -14.35 -9.25 1.65
C ALA A 50 -13.05 -9.34 0.83
N ALA A 51 -12.95 -8.60 -0.28
CA ALA A 51 -11.71 -8.53 -1.07
C ALA A 51 -10.57 -7.85 -0.30
N LEU A 52 -10.82 -6.74 0.40
CA LEU A 52 -9.82 -6.08 1.26
C LEU A 52 -9.36 -6.97 2.42
N ALA A 53 -10.28 -7.75 3.01
CA ALA A 53 -9.95 -8.72 4.05
C ALA A 53 -9.06 -9.86 3.50
N THR A 54 -9.37 -10.34 2.29
CA THR A 54 -8.56 -11.35 1.59
C THR A 54 -7.16 -10.81 1.28
N PHE A 55 -7.07 -9.58 0.74
CA PHE A 55 -5.80 -8.89 0.51
C PHE A 55 -4.96 -8.81 1.80
N THR A 56 -5.58 -8.43 2.92
CA THR A 56 -4.90 -8.34 4.22
C THR A 56 -4.42 -9.72 4.70
N ALA A 57 -5.23 -10.77 4.52
CA ALA A 57 -4.88 -12.14 4.90
C ALA A 57 -3.70 -12.69 4.07
N ASP A 58 -3.68 -12.40 2.76
CA ASP A 58 -2.66 -12.91 1.85
C ASP A 58 -1.33 -12.17 1.95
N THR A 59 -1.37 -10.86 2.23
CA THR A 59 -0.18 -9.99 2.23
C THR A 59 0.33 -9.63 3.62
N GLY A 60 -0.51 -9.73 4.64
CA GLY A 60 -0.24 -9.20 5.98
C GLY A 60 -0.29 -7.67 6.07
N ILE A 61 -0.66 -6.96 4.99
CA ILE A 61 -0.79 -5.50 4.95
C ILE A 61 -2.19 -5.11 5.39
N ALA A 62 -2.30 -4.35 6.48
CA ALA A 62 -3.59 -3.82 6.92
C ALA A 62 -4.04 -2.68 6.00
N VAL A 63 -5.36 -2.56 5.76
CA VAL A 63 -5.93 -1.45 4.99
C VAL A 63 -6.74 -0.55 5.92
N LYS A 64 -6.34 0.72 6.00
CA LYS A 64 -7.08 1.78 6.67
C LYS A 64 -7.80 2.61 5.61
N ILE A 65 -9.13 2.67 5.68
CA ILE A 65 -9.93 3.49 4.76
C ILE A 65 -10.07 4.90 5.34
N VAL A 66 -9.91 5.91 4.50
CA VAL A 66 -10.14 7.33 4.79
C VAL A 66 -11.16 7.86 3.79
N ILE A 67 -12.37 8.18 4.26
CA ILE A 67 -13.41 8.79 3.43
C ILE A 67 -13.14 10.29 3.29
N ALA A 68 -13.04 10.76 2.04
CA ALA A 68 -12.64 12.12 1.70
C ALA A 68 -13.77 12.99 1.10
N GLY A 69 -15.03 12.62 1.35
CA GLY A 69 -16.22 13.27 0.80
C GLY A 69 -16.64 12.68 -0.55
N ASP A 70 -17.53 13.36 -1.27
CA ASP A 70 -17.85 12.97 -2.65
C ASP A 70 -16.61 13.02 -3.57
N ALA A 71 -16.69 12.45 -4.77
CA ALA A 71 -15.55 12.37 -5.69
C ALA A 71 -14.94 13.75 -6.02
N GLY A 72 -15.77 14.80 -6.18
CA GLY A 72 -15.31 16.16 -6.47
C GLY A 72 -14.60 16.83 -5.30
N THR A 73 -15.10 16.59 -4.08
CA THR A 73 -14.48 17.02 -2.82
C THR A 73 -13.16 16.30 -2.61
N MET A 74 -13.14 14.98 -2.76
CA MET A 74 -11.93 14.16 -2.66
C MET A 74 -10.86 14.63 -3.65
N ALA A 75 -11.20 14.80 -4.93
CA ALA A 75 -10.27 15.30 -5.95
C ALA A 75 -9.74 16.70 -5.60
N SER A 76 -10.60 17.60 -5.10
CA SER A 76 -10.18 18.94 -4.69
C SER A 76 -9.22 18.91 -3.51
N LYS A 77 -9.47 18.05 -2.51
CA LYS A 77 -8.56 17.85 -1.38
C LYS A 77 -7.22 17.29 -1.84
N ALA A 78 -7.23 16.26 -2.69
CA ALA A 78 -6.03 15.63 -3.23
C ALA A 78 -5.10 16.62 -3.92
N VAL A 79 -5.66 17.51 -4.75
CA VAL A 79 -4.89 18.58 -5.43
C VAL A 79 -4.26 19.54 -4.42
N LEU A 80 -4.98 19.91 -3.36
CA LEU A 80 -4.46 20.82 -2.32
C LEU A 80 -3.38 20.16 -1.45
N THR A 81 -3.38 18.83 -1.37
CA THR A 81 -2.47 18.06 -0.53
C THR A 81 -1.47 17.22 -1.32
N ALA A 82 -1.28 17.44 -2.63
CA ALA A 82 -0.41 16.61 -3.47
C ALA A 82 1.04 16.48 -2.92
N GLY A 83 1.59 17.54 -2.31
CA GLY A 83 2.91 17.50 -1.65
C GLY A 83 2.94 16.88 -0.25
N ASN A 84 1.79 16.56 0.32
CA ASN A 84 1.61 15.91 1.61
C ASN A 84 0.29 15.10 1.62
N PRO A 85 0.23 13.99 0.86
CA PRO A 85 -1.01 13.29 0.57
C PRO A 85 -1.67 12.70 1.83
N GLU A 86 -2.99 12.56 1.81
CA GLU A 86 -3.76 12.02 2.94
C GLU A 86 -3.71 10.49 3.06
N GLY A 87 -3.18 9.80 2.05
CA GLY A 87 -3.01 8.35 2.03
C GLY A 87 -2.11 7.88 0.89
N ASP A 88 -2.05 6.56 0.74
CA ASP A 88 -1.10 5.89 -0.15
C ASP A 88 -1.71 5.52 -1.51
N VAL A 89 -3.00 5.19 -1.52
CA VAL A 89 -3.78 4.86 -2.72
C VAL A 89 -5.12 5.58 -2.68
N MET A 90 -5.65 5.94 -3.84
CA MET A 90 -6.93 6.65 -3.97
C MET A 90 -7.90 5.86 -4.85
N TRP A 91 -9.17 5.79 -4.46
CA TRP A 91 -10.22 5.11 -5.21
C TRP A 91 -11.42 6.02 -5.43
N GLY A 92 -11.94 6.03 -6.67
CA GLY A 92 -13.18 6.73 -7.02
C GLY A 92 -12.99 8.07 -7.75
N ILE A 93 -11.85 8.26 -8.42
CA ILE A 93 -11.71 9.32 -9.43
C ILE A 93 -12.31 8.81 -10.74
N ASP A 94 -13.33 9.48 -11.23
CA ASP A 94 -13.91 9.22 -12.55
C ASP A 94 -13.22 10.05 -13.66
N ASN A 95 -13.52 9.71 -14.91
CA ASN A 95 -12.95 10.36 -16.09
C ASN A 95 -13.32 11.84 -16.25
N THR A 96 -14.35 12.34 -15.55
CA THR A 96 -14.70 13.77 -15.55
C THR A 96 -13.78 14.59 -14.63
N LEU A 97 -13.14 13.95 -13.64
CA LEU A 97 -12.23 14.57 -12.68
C LEU A 97 -10.75 14.24 -12.93
N GLN A 98 -10.46 13.21 -13.74
CA GLN A 98 -9.09 12.67 -13.92
C GLN A 98 -8.04 13.72 -14.33
N SER A 99 -8.37 14.61 -15.28
CA SER A 99 -7.39 15.57 -15.84
C SER A 99 -6.89 16.52 -14.76
N ARG A 100 -7.80 16.96 -13.87
CA ARG A 100 -7.48 17.87 -12.77
C ARG A 100 -6.46 17.29 -11.79
N VAL A 101 -6.58 16.00 -11.47
CA VAL A 101 -5.67 15.34 -10.50
C VAL A 101 -4.35 14.94 -11.14
N ILE A 102 -4.36 14.56 -12.42
CA ILE A 102 -3.14 14.27 -13.20
C ILE A 102 -2.32 15.54 -13.39
N ASP A 103 -2.93 16.64 -13.86
CA ASP A 103 -2.25 17.92 -14.09
C ASP A 103 -1.66 18.51 -12.79
N ALA A 104 -2.25 18.16 -11.65
CA ALA A 104 -1.77 18.57 -10.33
C ALA A 104 -0.65 17.67 -9.76
N GLY A 105 -0.28 16.59 -10.45
CA GLY A 105 0.75 15.66 -10.00
C GLY A 105 0.36 14.91 -8.73
N VAL A 106 -0.91 14.55 -8.58
CA VAL A 106 -1.42 13.82 -7.40
C VAL A 106 -0.91 12.38 -7.36
N PHE A 107 -0.65 11.78 -8.52
CA PHE A 107 -0.34 10.36 -8.67
C PHE A 107 1.04 10.13 -9.27
N GLU A 108 1.70 9.08 -8.78
CA GLU A 108 2.87 8.51 -9.42
C GLU A 108 2.42 7.47 -10.48
N PRO A 109 3.00 7.47 -11.68
CA PRO A 109 2.74 6.46 -12.70
C PRO A 109 2.93 5.02 -12.18
N TYR A 110 1.94 4.15 -12.42
CA TYR A 110 2.02 2.73 -12.14
C TYR A 110 1.34 1.91 -13.24
N GLU A 111 2.14 1.13 -13.97
CA GLU A 111 1.62 0.18 -14.94
C GLU A 111 1.26 -1.15 -14.25
N SER A 112 -0.02 -1.48 -14.24
CA SER A 112 -0.52 -2.75 -13.68
C SER A 112 0.02 -3.95 -14.45
N SER A 113 0.44 -5.00 -13.74
CA SER A 113 0.81 -6.28 -14.37
C SER A 113 -0.36 -6.99 -15.06
N GLN A 114 -1.58 -6.48 -14.88
CA GLN A 114 -2.81 -6.98 -15.49
C GLN A 114 -3.34 -6.06 -16.59
N LEU A 115 -2.54 -5.11 -17.09
CA LEU A 115 -2.96 -4.12 -18.08
C LEU A 115 -3.58 -4.77 -19.33
N ASP A 116 -3.02 -5.88 -19.80
CA ASP A 116 -3.51 -6.64 -20.96
C ASP A 116 -4.93 -7.22 -20.79
N GLN A 117 -5.44 -7.25 -19.56
CA GLN A 117 -6.80 -7.73 -19.24
C GLN A 117 -7.84 -6.59 -19.21
N LEU A 118 -7.40 -5.34 -19.27
CA LEU A 118 -8.27 -4.17 -19.23
C LEU A 118 -8.70 -3.75 -20.63
N ASP A 119 -9.83 -3.05 -20.73
CA ASP A 119 -10.29 -2.49 -21.99
C ASP A 119 -9.28 -1.45 -22.51
N ALA A 120 -8.83 -1.64 -23.75
CA ALA A 120 -7.85 -0.77 -24.40
C ALA A 120 -8.38 0.67 -24.55
N ASP A 121 -9.69 0.84 -24.74
CA ASP A 121 -10.29 2.17 -24.90
C ASP A 121 -10.30 2.93 -23.56
N LEU A 122 -10.49 2.23 -22.44
CA LEU A 122 -10.45 2.84 -21.10
C LEU A 122 -9.01 3.17 -20.68
N THR A 123 -8.06 2.28 -20.94
CA THR A 123 -6.65 2.51 -20.62
C THR A 123 -6.03 3.61 -21.48
N ALA A 124 -6.49 3.79 -22.72
CA ALA A 124 -6.07 4.89 -23.59
C ALA A 124 -6.45 6.29 -23.04
N LEU A 125 -7.39 6.38 -22.10
CA LEU A 125 -7.75 7.65 -21.43
C LEU A 125 -6.68 8.15 -20.46
N VAL A 126 -5.76 7.28 -20.03
CA VAL A 126 -4.69 7.59 -19.06
C VAL A 126 -3.36 6.99 -19.55
N PRO A 127 -2.78 7.52 -20.64
CA PRO A 127 -1.62 6.92 -21.29
C PRO A 127 -0.32 7.01 -20.47
N GLY A 128 -0.29 7.82 -19.41
CA GLY A 128 0.83 7.88 -18.47
C GLY A 128 0.72 6.89 -17.32
N HIS A 129 -0.35 6.10 -17.26
CA HIS A 129 -0.62 5.11 -16.21
C HIS A 129 -0.70 5.69 -14.79
N GLU A 130 -1.08 6.96 -14.65
CA GLU A 130 -1.30 7.61 -13.34
C GLU A 130 -2.55 7.09 -12.62
N LEU A 131 -3.50 6.53 -13.38
CA LEU A 131 -4.74 5.92 -12.88
C LEU A 131 -4.98 4.60 -13.62
N THR A 132 -5.58 3.64 -12.91
CA THR A 132 -5.98 2.34 -13.48
C THR A 132 -7.50 2.24 -13.48
N PRO A 133 -8.15 1.96 -14.63
CA PRO A 133 -9.59 1.68 -14.68
C PRO A 133 -9.93 0.43 -13.87
N VAL A 134 -10.93 0.53 -12.99
CA VAL A 134 -11.36 -0.56 -12.10
C VAL A 134 -12.84 -0.93 -12.26
N ASP A 135 -13.65 0.02 -12.72
CA ASP A 135 -15.04 -0.19 -13.11
C ASP A 135 -15.40 0.73 -14.29
N PHE A 136 -16.60 0.51 -14.84
CA PHE A 136 -17.19 1.33 -15.89
C PHE A 136 -18.71 1.35 -15.70
N GLY A 137 -19.33 2.49 -15.99
CA GLY A 137 -20.78 2.64 -15.96
C GLY A 137 -21.24 3.84 -16.78
N ASP A 138 -22.44 3.74 -17.32
CA ASP A 138 -23.08 4.82 -18.09
C ASP A 138 -24.03 5.65 -17.21
N VAL A 139 -24.12 6.94 -17.51
CA VAL A 139 -25.12 7.84 -16.93
C VAL A 139 -26.27 8.01 -17.92
N CYS A 140 -27.46 7.55 -17.56
CA CYS A 140 -28.69 7.83 -18.31
C CYS A 140 -29.27 9.19 -17.90
N VAL A 141 -29.58 10.04 -18.87
CA VAL A 141 -30.23 11.36 -18.67
C VAL A 141 -31.65 11.38 -19.20
#